data_AF-A0A392MYC7-F1
#
_entry.id   AF-A0A392MYC7-F1
#
_cell.length_a   1.000
_cell.length_b   1.000
_cell.length_c   1.000
_cell.angle_alpha   90.00
_cell.angle_beta   90.00
_cell.angle_gamma   90.00
#
_symmetry.space_group_name_H-M   'P 1'
#
loop_
_entity.id
_entity.type
_entity.pdbx_description
1 polymer ?
#
loop_
_entity_poly.entity_id
_entity_poly.type
_entity_poly.pdbx_seq_one_letter_code
_entity_poly.pdbx_strand_id
1 'polypeptide(L)'
;PKAIEVLHHPFFWSSETRLSFLRDTSDRVELEDKNLSSGLLRALESIATTALGGKWDENMEPTFIANISRYRRYKFNSVRDLLRVMRNKLNHYGELPQEIQVLS
;
A
#
# COMPACT_ATOMS: atom_id res chain seq x y z
N PRO A 1 -26.16 0.01 9.59
CA PRO A 1 -25.40 1.16 10.13
C PRO A 1 -26.31 2.33 10.49
N LYS A 2 -26.08 2.96 11.65
CA LYS A 2 -26.70 4.23 12.02
C LYS A 2 -26.13 5.37 11.16
N ALA A 3 -26.86 6.48 11.03
CA ALA A 3 -26.43 7.61 10.18
C ALA A 3 -25.00 8.09 10.50
N ILE A 4 -24.60 8.10 11.78
CA ILE A 4 -23.25 8.47 12.20
C ILE A 4 -22.17 7.46 11.79
N GLU A 5 -22.51 6.17 11.70
CA GLU A 5 -21.58 5.11 11.27
C GLU A 5 -21.34 5.16 9.77
N VAL A 6 -22.33 5.62 8.99
CA VAL A 6 -22.21 5.81 7.54
C VAL A 6 -21.18 6.88 7.20
N LEU A 7 -21.09 7.96 7.99
CA LEU A 7 -20.11 9.02 7.77
C LEU A 7 -18.66 8.57 7.94
N HIS A 8 -18.42 7.49 8.69
CA HIS A 8 -17.08 6.91 8.85
C HIS A 8 -16.70 5.96 7.71
N HIS A 9 -17.59 5.70 6.75
CA HIS A 9 -17.30 4.80 5.64
C HIS A 9 -16.25 5.40 4.68
N PRO A 10 -15.31 4.60 4.11
CA PRO A 10 -14.27 5.08 3.19
C PRO A 10 -14.77 5.90 1.99
N PHE A 11 -16.04 5.69 1.63
CA PHE A 11 -16.72 6.49 0.61
C PHE A 11 -16.65 8.00 0.89
N PHE A 12 -16.80 8.42 2.16
CA PHE A 12 -16.80 9.83 2.57
C PHE A 12 -15.42 10.36 2.95
N TRP A 13 -14.38 9.53 2.89
CA TRP A 13 -13.04 9.97 3.28
C TRP A 13 -12.43 10.90 2.25
N SER A 14 -11.78 11.96 2.76
CA SER A 14 -10.90 12.82 1.96
C SER A 14 -9.70 12.03 1.43
N SER A 15 -9.02 12.56 0.42
CA SER A 15 -7.77 11.97 -0.09
C SER A 15 -6.71 11.83 1.01
N GLU A 16 -6.60 12.81 1.90
CA GLU A 16 -5.68 12.78 3.04
C GLU A 16 -6.03 11.63 4.00
N THR A 17 -7.31 11.47 4.35
CA THR A 17 -7.76 10.39 5.22
C THR A 17 -7.51 9.01 4.61
N ARG A 18 -7.73 8.86 3.30
CA ARG A 18 -7.43 7.62 2.57
C ARG A 18 -5.94 7.30 2.60
N LEU A 19 -5.09 8.29 2.36
CA LEU A 19 -3.63 8.12 2.40
C LEU A 19 -3.14 7.78 3.81
N SER A 20 -3.66 8.45 4.85
CA SER A 20 -3.34 8.12 6.24
C SER A 20 -3.74 6.68 6.55
N PHE A 21 -4.95 6.26 6.18
CA PHE A 21 -5.41 4.90 6.41
C PHE A 21 -4.49 3.85 5.78
N LEU A 22 -4.05 4.07 4.53
CA LEU A 22 -3.12 3.15 3.84
C LEU A 22 -1.76 3.10 4.54
N ARG A 23 -1.22 4.25 4.95
CA ARG A 23 0.03 4.35 5.71
C ARG A 23 -0.07 3.59 7.05
N ASP A 24 -1.10 3.90 7.83
CA ASP A 24 -1.30 3.33 9.17
C ASP A 24 -1.56 1.82 9.09
N THR A 25 -2.28 1.36 8.05
CA THR A 25 -2.46 -0.08 7.77
C THR A 25 -1.13 -0.75 7.42
N SER A 26 -0.28 -0.12 6.60
CA SER A 26 1.06 -0.64 6.28
C SER A 26 1.89 -0.84 7.55
N ASP A 27 1.93 0.15 8.44
CA ASP A 27 2.70 0.06 9.69
C ASP A 27 2.15 -1.03 10.63
N ARG A 28 0.82 -1.14 10.74
CA ARG A 28 0.17 -2.20 11.54
C ARG A 28 0.53 -3.61 11.04
N VAL A 29 0.58 -3.80 9.73
CA VAL A 29 0.90 -5.09 9.09
C VAL A 29 2.39 -5.42 9.19
N GLU A 30 3.29 -4.43 9.09
CA GLU A 30 4.73 -4.65 9.29
C GLU A 30 5.08 -5.09 10.72
N LEU A 31 4.32 -4.64 11.73
CA LEU A 31 4.47 -5.11 13.11
C LEU A 31 4.05 -6.57 13.29
N GLU A 32 3.02 -7.00 12.56
CA GLU A 32 2.47 -8.36 12.62
C GLU A 32 3.34 -9.40 11.95
N ASP A 33 4.09 -9.04 10.90
CA ASP A 33 4.99 -9.96 10.21
C ASP A 33 6.08 -10.54 11.12
N LYS A 34 6.47 -9.80 12.16
CA LYS A 34 7.39 -10.28 13.19
C LYS A 34 6.80 -11.40 14.04
N ASN A 35 5.48 -11.57 14.01
CA ASN A 35 4.74 -12.66 14.62
C ASN A 35 4.37 -13.67 13.51
N LEU A 36 5.12 -14.76 13.42
CA LEU A 36 5.05 -15.81 12.38
C LEU A 36 3.66 -16.44 12.13
N SER A 37 2.63 -16.07 12.89
CA SER A 37 1.27 -16.59 12.83
C SER A 37 0.18 -15.51 12.78
N SER A 38 0.47 -14.32 12.23
CA SER A 38 -0.53 -13.25 12.19
C SER A 38 -1.74 -13.60 11.32
N GLY A 39 -2.90 -13.74 11.98
CA GLY A 39 -4.19 -13.90 11.30
C GLY A 39 -4.54 -12.70 10.42
N LEU A 40 -4.06 -11.49 10.77
CA LEU A 40 -4.29 -10.27 9.98
C LEU A 40 -3.55 -10.34 8.64
N LEU A 41 -2.26 -10.65 8.65
CA LEU A 41 -1.48 -10.75 7.41
C LEU A 41 -2.05 -11.83 6.50
N ARG A 42 -2.43 -12.99 7.06
CA ARG A 42 -3.07 -14.06 6.29
C ARG A 42 -4.41 -13.62 5.69
N ALA A 43 -5.26 -12.93 6.46
CA ALA A 43 -6.52 -12.41 5.95
C ALA A 43 -6.30 -11.39 4.83
N LEU A 44 -5.33 -10.48 5.00
CA LEU A 44 -4.99 -9.48 3.99
C LEU A 44 -4.48 -10.10 2.69
N GLU A 45 -3.59 -11.10 2.77
CA GLU A 45 -3.07 -11.76 1.57
C GLU A 45 -4.08 -12.71 0.93
N SER A 46 -5.08 -13.19 1.69
CA SER A 46 -6.14 -14.05 1.14
C SER A 46 -7.01 -13.36 0.09
N ILE A 47 -7.08 -12.01 0.13
CA ILE A 47 -7.83 -11.21 -0.85
C ILE A 47 -6.95 -10.67 -1.99
N ALA A 48 -5.64 -10.99 -2.01
CA ALA A 48 -4.68 -10.37 -2.93
C ALA A 48 -5.07 -10.53 -4.40
N THR A 49 -5.48 -11.74 -4.82
CA THR A 49 -5.89 -12.01 -6.20
C THR A 49 -7.07 -11.13 -6.63
N THR A 50 -8.08 -10.97 -5.77
CA THR A 50 -9.26 -10.16 -6.06
C THR A 50 -8.97 -8.67 -5.98
N ALA A 51 -8.18 -8.24 -4.99
CA ALA A 51 -7.87 -6.83 -4.76
C ALA A 51 -6.91 -6.25 -5.79
N LEU A 52 -5.93 -7.05 -6.24
CA LEU A 52 -4.88 -6.61 -7.17
C LEU A 52 -5.19 -6.95 -8.63
N GLY A 53 -6.04 -7.95 -8.87
CA GLY A 53 -6.37 -8.42 -10.23
C GLY A 53 -5.22 -9.09 -10.97
N GLY A 54 -4.10 -9.37 -10.30
CA GLY A 54 -2.86 -9.85 -10.91
C GLY A 54 -1.64 -9.38 -10.12
N LYS A 55 -0.49 -9.24 -10.80
CA LYS A 55 0.66 -8.58 -10.19
C LYS A 55 0.51 -7.08 -10.33
N TRP A 56 0.73 -6.33 -9.25
CA TRP A 56 0.49 -4.89 -9.26
C TRP A 56 1.56 -4.11 -10.04
N ASP A 57 2.74 -4.67 -10.30
CA ASP A 57 3.79 -4.03 -11.10
C ASP A 57 3.43 -3.91 -12.57
N GLU A 58 2.58 -4.81 -13.08
CA GLU A 58 2.08 -4.80 -14.47
C GLU A 58 1.25 -3.55 -14.78
N ASN A 59 0.72 -2.89 -13.74
CA ASN A 59 -0.07 -1.65 -13.86
C ASN A 59 0.72 -0.39 -13.46
N MET A 60 2.05 -0.50 -13.32
CA MET A 60 2.91 0.61 -12.93
C MET A 60 3.92 0.94 -14.02
N GLU A 61 4.42 2.18 -13.99
CA GLU A 61 5.42 2.63 -14.94
C GLU A 61 6.78 1.90 -14.68
N PRO A 62 7.45 1.37 -15.73
CA PRO A 62 8.67 0.59 -15.57
C PRO A 62 9.82 1.31 -14.84
N THR A 63 10.03 2.61 -15.08
CA THR A 63 11.07 3.39 -14.39
C THR A 63 10.77 3.55 -12.90
N PHE A 64 9.48 3.66 -12.52
CA PHE A 64 9.05 3.62 -11.13
C PHE A 64 9.38 2.26 -10.48
N ILE A 65 9.05 1.15 -11.13
CA ILE A 65 9.38 -0.20 -10.63
C ILE A 65 10.89 -0.40 -10.47
N ALA A 66 11.67 0.04 -11.45
CA ALA A 66 13.13 -0.02 -11.38
C ALA A 66 13.68 0.79 -10.20
N ASN A 67 13.13 1.99 -9.94
CA ASN A 67 13.54 2.84 -8.83
C ASN A 67 13.25 2.21 -7.47
N ILE A 68 12.02 1.73 -7.25
CA ILE A 68 11.64 1.16 -5.94
C ILE A 68 12.42 -0.12 -5.66
N SER A 69 12.69 -0.92 -6.70
CA SER A 69 13.35 -2.21 -6.61
C SER A 69 14.85 -2.10 -6.34
N ARG A 70 15.45 -0.92 -6.52
CA ARG A 70 16.88 -0.67 -6.26
C ARG A 70 17.27 -0.93 -4.80
N TYR A 71 16.41 -0.57 -3.86
CA TYR A 71 16.71 -0.61 -2.42
C TYR A 71 16.08 -1.80 -1.70
N ARG A 72 15.04 -2.41 -2.29
CA ARG A 72 14.26 -3.46 -1.64
C ARG A 72 13.57 -4.35 -2.67
N ARG A 73 13.57 -5.66 -2.40
CA ARG A 73 12.79 -6.62 -3.19
C ARG A 73 11.33 -6.59 -2.74
N TYR A 74 10.42 -6.50 -3.70
CA TYR A 74 8.97 -6.56 -3.47
C TYR A 74 8.38 -7.81 -4.13
N LYS A 75 7.37 -8.39 -3.50
CA LYS A 75 6.50 -9.42 -4.05
C LYS A 75 5.33 -8.71 -4.74
N PHE A 76 5.33 -8.72 -6.07
CA PHE A 76 4.32 -8.01 -6.84
C PHE A 76 2.91 -8.61 -6.79
N ASN A 77 2.76 -9.78 -6.18
CA ASN A 77 1.48 -10.41 -5.89
C ASN A 77 1.03 -10.24 -4.43
N SER A 78 1.73 -9.41 -3.63
CA SER A 78 1.42 -9.20 -2.21
C SER A 78 0.80 -7.82 -1.99
N VAL A 79 -0.34 -7.81 -1.28
CA VAL A 79 -1.04 -6.57 -0.88
C VAL A 79 -0.19 -5.80 0.13
N ARG A 80 0.44 -6.51 1.07
CA ARG A 80 1.36 -5.89 2.03
C ARG A 80 2.49 -5.16 1.33
N ASP A 81 3.14 -5.79 0.36
CA ASP A 81 4.29 -5.19 -0.29
C ASP A 81 3.89 -3.96 -1.11
N LEU A 82 2.68 -3.94 -1.69
CA LEU A 82 2.11 -2.73 -2.30
C LEU A 82 1.90 -1.61 -1.28
N LEU A 83 1.26 -1.90 -0.14
CA LEU A 83 1.07 -0.94 0.95
C LEU A 83 2.41 -0.38 1.44
N ARG A 84 3.43 -1.24 1.52
CA ARG A 84 4.78 -0.84 1.91
C ARG A 84 5.42 0.11 0.91
N VAL A 85 5.22 -0.09 -0.40
CA VAL A 85 5.66 0.85 -1.43
C VAL A 85 4.99 2.20 -1.24
N MET A 86 3.65 2.21 -1.09
CA MET A 86 2.88 3.45 -0.90
C MET A 86 3.40 4.23 0.31
N ARG A 87 3.53 3.57 1.47
CA ARG A 87 4.07 4.18 2.69
C ARG A 87 5.49 4.72 2.49
N ASN A 88 6.39 3.94 1.88
CA ASN A 88 7.76 4.38 1.63
C ASN A 88 7.81 5.63 0.74
N LYS A 89 6.97 5.68 -0.30
CA LYS A 89 6.92 6.82 -1.21
C LYS A 89 6.26 8.04 -0.59
N LEU A 90 5.27 7.84 0.29
CA LEU A 90 4.70 8.93 1.06
C LEU A 90 5.73 9.57 2.00
N ASN A 91 6.53 8.76 2.68
CA ASN A 91 7.50 9.24 3.67
C ASN A 91 8.74 9.89 3.04
N HIS A 92 9.13 9.45 1.84
CA HIS A 92 10.36 9.89 1.16
C HIS A 92 10.09 10.56 -0.18
N TYR A 93 8.89 11.15 -0.37
CA TYR A 93 8.49 11.74 -1.65
C TYR A 93 9.50 12.80 -2.14
N GLY A 94 9.98 13.66 -1.23
CA GLY A 94 10.97 14.69 -1.56
C GLY A 94 12.36 14.17 -1.94
N GLU A 95 12.67 12.90 -1.64
CA GLU A 95 13.94 12.25 -2.00
C GLU A 95 13.85 11.55 -3.38
N LEU A 96 12.66 11.52 -4.00
CA LEU A 96 12.48 10.89 -5.30
C LEU A 96 13.10 11.73 -6.41
N PRO A 97 13.68 11.09 -7.45
CA PRO A 97 14.02 11.78 -8.69
C PRO A 97 12.82 12.54 -9.24
N GLN A 98 13.04 13.74 -9.81
CA GLN A 98 11.97 14.60 -10.33
C GLN A 98 11.13 13.90 -11.40
N GLU A 99 11.77 13.07 -12.24
CA GLU A 99 11.14 12.23 -13.26
C GLU A 99 10.10 11.26 -12.68
N ILE A 100 10.24 10.87 -11.42
CA ILE A 100 9.31 9.97 -10.73
C ILE A 100 8.24 10.77 -9.97
N GLN A 101 8.60 11.94 -9.43
CA GLN A 101 7.63 12.82 -8.76
C GLN A 101 6.50 13.24 -9.72
N VAL A 102 6.81 13.45 -11.00
CA VAL A 102 5.83 13.85 -12.02
C VAL A 102 4.93 12.71 -12.53
N LEU A 103 5.26 11.46 -12.20
CA LEU A 103 4.42 10.28 -12.52
C LEU A 103 3.33 10.02 -11.47
N SER A 104 3.36 10.75 -10.35
CA SER A 104 2.53 10.54 -9.16
C SER A 104 1.24 11.36 -9.17
#